data_AF-A0A522KZB0-F1
#
_entry.id   AF-A0A522KZB0-F1
#
_cell.length_a   1.000
_cell.length_b   1.000
_cell.length_c   1.000
_cell.angle_alpha   90.00
_cell.angle_beta   90.00
_cell.angle_gamma   90.00
#
_symmetry.space_group_name_H-M   'P 1'
#
loop_
_entity.id
_entity.type
_entity.pdbx_description
1 polymer ?
#
loop_
_entity_poly.entity_id
_entity_poly.type
_entity_poly.pdbx_seq_one_letter_code
_entity_poly.pdbx_strand_id
1 'polypeptide(L)'
;MNLVLGQQSVDDADSLASRGEPRLVLSLDNREWLAFLADDWWPLSGDTGGVHLGVNLPLHVKSMDGRARVLVELELARLPDLGVQVYRDGAWRAITAGQIAHDDQEVVWPGPLPIFAVSSFVVATAEERDHLLAVAHGFSNIESPVQPFRIQVCEEHEPAATVPKAVPAKVPPKAWNALRGAAAMAAWSVPAVDPWLDTLCQALSETPSPVSTLQEAPWWETPPWRLVGTAATSQVALWEAMKSVLADIKIREGWVPQDVLTEITEQARRLGGEAVPLQALVRRTRDILLDRAAIDLTLADENPLGLVLQLLLLRPTAEHFVTWRSELPGMPPAVWWTGATLAGFLTGYRDLAGC
;
A
#
# COMPACT_ATOMS: atom_id res chain seq x y z
N MET A 1 -32.27 -64.49 -26.05
CA MET A 1 -32.26 -63.32 -26.95
C MET A 1 -31.39 -62.27 -26.29
N ASN A 2 -30.28 -61.92 -26.95
CA ASN A 2 -29.24 -61.01 -26.51
C ASN A 2 -29.77 -59.59 -26.28
N LEU A 3 -29.20 -58.85 -25.32
CA LEU A 3 -28.26 -57.75 -25.62
C LEU A 3 -27.69 -57.13 -24.33
N VAL A 4 -26.36 -57.20 -24.25
CA VAL A 4 -25.46 -56.29 -23.52
C VAL A 4 -25.45 -54.92 -24.24
N LEU A 5 -25.07 -53.86 -23.50
CA LEU A 5 -24.52 -52.53 -23.91
C LEU A 5 -25.33 -51.39 -23.25
N GLY A 6 -24.77 -50.43 -22.53
CA GLY A 6 -23.38 -50.14 -22.21
C GLY A 6 -23.33 -48.98 -21.21
N GLN A 7 -22.30 -49.00 -20.35
CA GLN A 7 -21.84 -47.82 -19.63
C GLN A 7 -21.39 -46.78 -20.66
N GLN A 8 -21.93 -45.57 -20.59
CA GLN A 8 -21.30 -44.38 -21.16
C GLN A 8 -21.26 -43.30 -20.08
N SER A 9 -20.04 -43.11 -19.59
CA SER A 9 -19.44 -41.95 -18.94
C SER A 9 -20.32 -40.70 -18.83
N VAL A 10 -20.70 -40.38 -17.59
CA VAL A 10 -21.14 -39.03 -17.19
C VAL A 10 -19.93 -38.14 -16.82
N ASP A 11 -18.71 -38.67 -16.88
CA ASP A 11 -17.49 -38.01 -16.36
C ASP A 11 -16.79 -37.01 -17.31
N ASP A 12 -17.25 -36.81 -18.55
CA ASP A 12 -16.49 -35.97 -19.51
C ASP A 12 -17.15 -34.62 -19.87
N ALA A 13 -18.30 -34.28 -19.29
CA ALA A 13 -19.01 -33.03 -19.62
C ALA A 13 -18.90 -31.92 -18.56
N ASP A 14 -18.47 -32.24 -17.33
CA ASP A 14 -18.29 -31.29 -16.22
C ASP A 14 -16.84 -30.78 -16.06
N SER A 15 -15.90 -31.24 -16.90
CA SER A 15 -14.46 -31.00 -16.73
C SER A 15 -13.89 -29.79 -17.49
N LEU A 16 -14.71 -29.04 -18.22
CA LEU A 16 -14.24 -27.95 -19.10
C LEU A 16 -14.92 -26.58 -18.89
N ALA A 17 -15.81 -26.43 -17.90
CA ALA A 17 -16.62 -25.21 -17.71
C ALA A 17 -16.35 -24.40 -16.42
N SER A 18 -15.26 -24.64 -15.68
CA SER A 18 -14.93 -23.82 -14.49
C SER A 18 -13.44 -23.66 -14.18
N ARG A 19 -12.56 -23.75 -15.18
CA ARG A 19 -11.15 -23.38 -14.95
C ARG A 19 -11.06 -21.85 -14.86
N GLY A 20 -11.38 -21.32 -13.68
CA GLY A 20 -11.04 -19.94 -13.28
C GLY A 20 -9.54 -19.74 -13.36
N GLU A 21 -9.05 -18.51 -13.29
CA GLU A 21 -7.64 -18.15 -13.47
C GLU A 21 -6.65 -19.01 -12.62
N PRO A 22 -5.45 -19.35 -13.12
CA PRO A 22 -4.46 -20.10 -12.37
C PRO A 22 -4.09 -19.39 -11.06
N ARG A 23 -3.95 -20.18 -9.99
CA ARG A 23 -3.57 -19.66 -8.67
C ARG A 23 -2.07 -19.83 -8.47
N LEU A 24 -1.42 -18.82 -7.91
CA LEU A 24 -0.03 -18.95 -7.48
C LEU A 24 0.00 -19.32 -6.00
N VAL A 25 0.83 -20.30 -5.64
CA VAL A 25 0.91 -20.82 -4.28
C VAL A 25 2.32 -20.59 -3.73
N LEU A 26 2.40 -19.78 -2.69
CA LEU A 26 3.62 -19.53 -1.93
C LEU A 26 3.61 -20.39 -0.67
N SER A 27 4.75 -20.97 -0.31
CA SER A 27 4.92 -21.72 0.93
C SER A 27 5.79 -20.93 1.90
N LEU A 28 5.22 -20.56 3.05
CA LEU A 28 5.91 -19.82 4.11
C LEU A 28 5.96 -20.64 5.40
N ASP A 29 6.98 -20.41 6.22
CA ASP A 29 6.89 -20.75 7.64
C ASP A 29 6.12 -19.69 8.44
N ASN A 30 5.79 -20.00 9.69
CA ASN A 30 5.05 -19.09 10.56
C ASN A 30 5.72 -17.71 10.76
N ARG A 31 7.06 -17.62 10.75
CA ARG A 31 7.79 -16.37 10.92
C ARG A 31 7.71 -15.52 9.65
N GLU A 32 7.89 -16.15 8.49
CA GLU A 32 7.77 -15.48 7.20
C GLU A 32 6.34 -15.02 6.94
N TRP A 33 5.34 -15.83 7.33
CA TRP A 33 3.94 -15.44 7.27
C TRP A 33 3.63 -14.24 8.17
N LEU A 34 4.11 -14.24 9.42
CA LEU A 34 3.98 -13.07 10.32
C LEU A 34 4.68 -11.83 9.76
N ALA A 35 5.86 -11.99 9.16
CA ALA A 35 6.53 -10.88 8.48
C ALA A 35 5.71 -10.38 7.29
N PHE A 36 5.07 -11.26 6.52
CA PHE A 36 4.21 -10.87 5.43
C PHE A 36 2.97 -10.10 5.91
N LEU A 37 2.32 -10.53 7.00
CA LEU A 37 1.27 -9.76 7.65
C LEU A 37 1.78 -8.43 8.23
N ALA A 38 3.00 -8.43 8.75
CA ALA A 38 3.62 -7.28 9.38
C ALA A 38 4.11 -6.25 8.37
N ASP A 39 4.37 -6.59 7.12
CA ASP A 39 4.95 -5.65 6.15
C ASP A 39 4.03 -5.36 4.96
N ASP A 40 2.90 -6.07 4.85
CA ASP A 40 1.98 -6.11 3.70
C ASP A 40 2.62 -6.56 2.37
N TRP A 41 3.94 -6.70 2.33
CA TRP A 41 4.73 -7.11 1.19
C TRP A 41 5.80 -8.07 1.67
N TRP A 42 6.02 -9.16 0.93
CA TRP A 42 7.05 -10.11 1.30
C TRP A 42 7.71 -10.75 0.08
N PRO A 43 9.04 -10.93 0.08
CA PRO A 43 10.01 -10.49 1.10
C PRO A 43 10.49 -9.05 0.83
N LEU A 44 10.56 -8.20 1.86
CA LEU A 44 11.17 -6.85 1.74
C LEU A 44 12.68 -6.83 1.98
N SER A 45 13.21 -7.85 2.67
CA SER A 45 14.60 -7.94 3.09
C SER A 45 15.26 -9.16 2.45
N GLY A 46 16.12 -8.94 1.47
CA GLY A 46 16.98 -9.99 0.92
C GLY A 46 17.43 -9.70 -0.51
N ASP A 47 18.60 -10.19 -0.87
CA ASP A 47 19.07 -10.32 -2.26
C ASP A 47 18.36 -11.53 -2.90
N THR A 48 17.02 -11.49 -2.87
CA THR A 48 16.18 -12.59 -3.32
C THR A 48 16.10 -12.49 -4.82
N GLY A 49 16.83 -13.34 -5.54
CA GLY A 49 16.72 -13.51 -6.99
C GLY A 49 15.36 -14.04 -7.43
N GLY A 50 14.26 -13.47 -6.92
CA GLY A 50 12.87 -13.85 -7.10
C GLY A 50 12.25 -14.60 -5.91
N VAL A 51 10.92 -14.63 -5.88
CA VAL A 51 10.12 -15.52 -5.05
C VAL A 51 9.68 -16.71 -5.89
N HIS A 52 9.90 -17.92 -5.39
CA HIS A 52 9.57 -19.15 -6.10
C HIS A 52 8.17 -19.63 -5.69
N LEU A 53 7.28 -19.75 -6.67
CA LEU A 53 5.86 -20.05 -6.49
C LEU A 53 5.51 -21.29 -7.29
N GLY A 54 4.61 -22.11 -6.75
CA GLY A 54 3.96 -23.18 -7.50
C GLY A 54 2.69 -22.68 -8.18
N VAL A 55 2.29 -23.31 -9.27
CA VAL A 55 1.03 -23.01 -9.97
C VAL A 55 -0.01 -24.07 -9.63
N ASN A 56 -1.13 -23.64 -9.07
CA ASN A 56 -2.24 -24.44 -8.52
C ASN A 56 -1.87 -25.39 -7.35
N LEU A 57 -0.63 -25.86 -7.28
CA LEU A 57 -0.09 -26.67 -6.22
C LEU A 57 1.14 -25.99 -5.60
N PRO A 58 1.35 -26.11 -4.28
CA PRO A 58 2.56 -25.60 -3.64
C PRO A 58 3.80 -26.39 -4.08
N LEU A 59 4.96 -25.71 -4.03
CA LEU A 59 6.26 -26.37 -4.16
C LEU A 59 6.63 -27.06 -2.86
N HIS A 60 7.34 -28.19 -2.98
CA HIS A 60 7.94 -28.86 -1.86
C HIS A 60 9.08 -28.01 -1.30
N VAL A 61 8.95 -27.59 -0.05
CA VAL A 61 9.98 -26.87 0.69
C VAL A 61 10.36 -27.74 1.87
N LYS A 62 11.66 -28.00 2.05
CA LYS A 62 12.15 -28.76 3.20
C LYS A 62 11.68 -28.06 4.48
N SER A 63 10.80 -28.73 5.22
CA SER A 63 10.26 -28.23 6.48
C SER A 63 11.41 -27.93 7.44
N MET A 64 11.43 -26.73 8.03
CA MET A 64 12.27 -26.47 9.19
C MET A 64 11.57 -27.06 10.41
N ASP A 65 12.25 -27.96 11.13
CA ASP A 65 11.68 -28.71 12.25
C ASP A 65 10.90 -27.82 13.23
N GLY A 66 9.63 -28.18 13.45
CA GLY A 66 8.76 -27.59 14.48
C GLY A 66 8.05 -26.28 14.12
N ARG A 67 8.15 -25.77 12.89
CA ARG A 67 7.39 -24.58 12.46
C ARG A 67 6.12 -24.97 11.71
N ALA A 68 5.01 -24.29 12.02
CA ALA A 68 3.80 -24.40 11.21
C ALA A 68 4.05 -23.84 9.82
N ARG A 69 3.64 -24.60 8.80
CA ARG A 69 3.70 -24.20 7.40
C ARG A 69 2.39 -23.52 7.02
N VAL A 70 2.49 -22.42 6.29
CA VAL A 70 1.34 -21.69 5.77
C VAL A 70 1.49 -21.60 4.26
N LEU A 71 0.51 -22.14 3.53
CA LEU A 71 0.41 -21.88 2.10
C LEU A 71 -0.38 -20.60 1.89
N VAL A 72 0.12 -19.74 1.03
CA VAL A 72 -0.53 -18.49 0.65
C VAL A 72 -0.97 -18.63 -0.80
N GLU A 73 -2.28 -18.63 -1.02
CA GLU A 73 -2.84 -18.61 -2.37
C GLU A 73 -3.00 -17.15 -2.84
N LEU A 74 -2.46 -16.86 -4.02
CA LEU A 74 -2.48 -15.55 -4.65
C LEU A 74 -3.35 -15.58 -5.91
N GLU A 75 -4.15 -14.54 -6.08
CA GLU A 75 -4.93 -14.27 -7.29
C GLU A 75 -4.07 -13.53 -8.32
N LEU A 76 -3.89 -14.14 -9.49
CA LEU A 76 -3.06 -13.58 -10.55
C LEU A 76 -3.60 -12.24 -11.07
N ALA A 77 -4.92 -12.07 -11.23
CA ALA A 77 -5.53 -10.80 -11.62
C ALA A 77 -5.26 -9.62 -10.66
N ARG A 78 -4.85 -9.89 -9.41
CA ARG A 78 -4.52 -8.85 -8.41
C ARG A 78 -3.03 -8.53 -8.39
N LEU A 79 -2.22 -9.24 -9.16
CA LEU A 79 -0.80 -8.99 -9.29
C LEU A 79 -0.51 -8.11 -10.52
N PRO A 80 0.55 -7.30 -10.49
CA PRO A 80 0.96 -6.51 -11.65
C PRO A 80 1.41 -7.41 -12.81
N ASP A 81 1.09 -7.01 -14.05
CA ASP A 81 1.58 -7.71 -15.23
C ASP A 81 3.07 -7.42 -15.46
N LEU A 82 3.92 -8.32 -14.98
CA LEU A 82 5.38 -8.23 -15.01
C LEU A 82 5.98 -9.33 -15.89
N GLY A 83 7.21 -9.14 -16.36
CA GLY A 83 7.98 -10.23 -16.97
C GLY A 83 8.41 -11.24 -15.90
N VAL A 84 8.04 -12.51 -16.08
CA VAL A 84 8.30 -13.61 -15.14
C VAL A 84 9.00 -14.77 -15.85
N GLN A 85 9.58 -15.69 -15.08
CA GLN A 85 10.06 -16.99 -15.60
C GLN A 85 9.09 -18.07 -15.14
N VAL A 86 8.61 -18.90 -16.07
CA VAL A 86 7.76 -20.05 -15.75
C VAL A 86 8.41 -21.36 -16.16
N TYR A 87 8.14 -22.41 -15.40
CA TYR A 87 8.55 -23.76 -15.74
C TYR A 87 7.41 -24.51 -16.41
N ARG A 88 7.58 -24.80 -17.71
CA ARG A 88 6.59 -25.47 -18.56
C ARG A 88 7.25 -26.53 -19.43
N ASP A 89 6.66 -27.73 -19.48
CA ASP A 89 7.16 -28.85 -20.27
C ASP A 89 8.65 -29.19 -20.01
N GLY A 90 9.10 -29.07 -18.76
CA GLY A 90 10.47 -29.37 -18.39
C GLY A 90 11.50 -28.26 -18.66
N ALA A 91 11.08 -27.07 -19.10
CA ALA A 91 11.96 -25.95 -19.41
C ALA A 91 11.47 -24.61 -18.86
N TRP A 92 12.42 -23.76 -18.47
CA TRP A 92 12.14 -22.38 -18.08
C TRP A 92 11.91 -21.49 -19.30
N ARG A 93 10.85 -20.67 -19.25
CA ARG A 93 10.47 -19.73 -20.31
C ARG A 93 10.20 -18.35 -19.73
N ALA A 94 10.69 -17.32 -20.40
CA ALA A 94 10.37 -15.93 -20.08
C ALA A 94 9.01 -15.56 -20.71
N ILE A 95 8.05 -15.15 -19.89
CA ILE A 95 6.70 -14.74 -20.31
C ILE A 95 6.25 -13.52 -19.52
N THR A 96 5.06 -12.98 -19.80
CA THR A 96 4.40 -12.01 -18.90
C THR A 96 3.47 -12.72 -17.92
N ALA A 97 3.20 -12.11 -16.76
CA ALA A 97 2.38 -12.71 -15.71
C ALA A 97 0.96 -13.05 -16.22
N GLY A 98 0.37 -12.21 -17.08
CA GLY A 98 -0.92 -12.50 -17.71
C GLY A 98 -0.94 -13.70 -18.68
N GLN A 99 0.21 -14.32 -18.97
CA GLN A 99 0.35 -15.51 -19.82
C GLN A 99 0.59 -16.80 -19.02
N ILE A 100 0.62 -16.72 -17.69
CA ILE A 100 0.68 -17.89 -16.83
C ILE A 100 -0.57 -18.74 -17.07
N ALA A 101 -0.36 -20.03 -17.29
CA ALA A 101 -1.40 -20.99 -17.63
C ALA A 101 -1.50 -22.08 -16.57
N HIS A 102 -2.59 -22.85 -16.59
CA HIS A 102 -2.83 -23.91 -15.60
C HIS A 102 -1.86 -25.09 -15.68
N ASP A 103 -1.23 -25.28 -16.83
CA ASP A 103 -0.25 -26.33 -17.12
C ASP A 103 1.18 -25.91 -16.76
N ASP A 104 1.40 -24.64 -16.39
CA ASP A 104 2.65 -24.25 -15.74
C ASP A 104 2.78 -24.96 -14.40
N GLN A 105 4.00 -25.28 -14.01
CA GLN A 105 4.29 -25.94 -12.73
C GLN A 105 4.82 -24.95 -11.69
N GLU A 106 5.67 -24.04 -12.13
CA GLU A 106 6.42 -23.13 -11.25
C GLU A 106 6.55 -21.75 -11.88
N VAL A 107 6.64 -20.74 -11.03
CA VAL A 107 6.89 -19.35 -11.41
C VAL A 107 7.98 -18.78 -10.52
N VAL A 108 8.93 -18.07 -11.12
CA VAL A 108 9.82 -17.18 -10.38
C VAL A 108 9.29 -15.77 -10.51
N TRP A 109 8.71 -15.29 -9.41
CA TRP A 109 8.14 -13.96 -9.29
C TRP A 109 9.24 -12.92 -9.00
N PRO A 110 9.34 -11.83 -9.76
CA PRO A 110 10.49 -10.94 -9.69
C PRO A 110 10.37 -9.86 -8.59
N GLY A 111 10.05 -10.20 -7.35
CA GLY A 111 10.05 -9.21 -6.26
C GLY A 111 9.11 -9.53 -5.11
N PRO A 112 8.84 -8.53 -4.25
CA PRO A 112 7.92 -8.72 -3.14
C PRO A 112 6.47 -8.93 -3.64
N LEU A 113 5.76 -9.86 -3.01
CA LEU A 113 4.35 -10.13 -3.24
C LEU A 113 3.50 -9.32 -2.27
N PRO A 114 2.42 -8.67 -2.73
CA PRO A 114 1.53 -7.92 -1.86
C PRO A 114 0.49 -8.80 -1.16
N ILE A 115 0.19 -8.49 0.10
CA ILE A 115 -0.83 -9.17 0.90
C ILE A 115 -2.24 -8.99 0.31
N PHE A 116 -2.46 -7.88 -0.39
CA PHE A 116 -3.72 -7.67 -1.07
C PHE A 116 -3.88 -8.62 -2.26
N ALA A 117 -2.87 -9.30 -2.80
CA ALA A 117 -3.10 -10.31 -3.81
C ALA A 117 -3.50 -11.67 -3.23
N VAL A 118 -3.46 -11.82 -1.90
CA VAL A 118 -3.78 -13.08 -1.23
C VAL A 118 -5.29 -13.29 -1.22
N SER A 119 -5.70 -14.47 -1.70
CA SER A 119 -7.10 -14.92 -1.70
C SER A 119 -7.43 -15.78 -0.49
N SER A 120 -6.47 -16.56 0.01
CA SER A 120 -6.62 -17.34 1.25
C SER A 120 -5.29 -17.82 1.81
N PHE A 121 -5.30 -18.15 3.09
CA PHE A 121 -4.26 -18.93 3.75
C PHE A 121 -4.71 -20.39 3.87
N VAL A 122 -3.79 -21.34 3.66
CA VAL A 122 -4.07 -22.78 3.82
C VAL A 122 -3.09 -23.37 4.82
N VAL A 123 -3.63 -24.15 5.76
CA VAL A 123 -2.88 -24.88 6.79
C VAL A 123 -3.37 -26.32 6.87
N ALA A 124 -2.56 -27.22 7.41
CA ALA A 124 -2.91 -28.64 7.43
C ALA A 124 -3.99 -28.96 8.47
N THR A 125 -4.02 -28.24 9.59
CA THR A 125 -4.90 -28.53 10.73
C THR A 125 -5.60 -27.29 11.31
N ALA A 126 -6.70 -27.50 12.05
CA ALA A 126 -7.40 -26.43 12.75
C ALA A 126 -6.56 -25.85 13.90
N GLU A 127 -5.79 -26.70 14.57
CA GLU A 127 -4.89 -26.35 15.66
C GLU A 127 -3.78 -25.40 15.18
N GLU A 128 -3.23 -25.64 13.99
CA GLU A 128 -2.25 -24.72 13.37
C GLU A 128 -2.87 -23.36 13.06
N ARG A 129 -4.08 -23.33 12.48
CA ARG A 129 -4.81 -22.08 12.23
C ARG A 129 -4.97 -21.28 13.53
N ASP A 130 -5.49 -21.92 14.57
CA ASP A 130 -5.80 -21.27 15.84
C ASP A 130 -4.53 -20.78 16.53
N HIS A 131 -3.45 -21.57 16.46
CA HIS A 131 -2.13 -21.16 16.93
C HIS A 131 -1.60 -19.93 16.17
N LEU A 132 -1.66 -19.93 14.83
CA LEU A 132 -1.19 -18.81 14.00
C LEU A 132 -1.96 -17.53 14.27
N LEU A 133 -3.28 -17.61 14.38
CA LEU A 133 -4.13 -16.47 14.73
C LEU A 133 -3.80 -15.94 16.13
N ALA A 134 -3.67 -16.82 17.13
CA ALA A 134 -3.30 -16.42 18.48
C ALA A 134 -1.93 -15.73 18.52
N VAL A 135 -0.95 -16.22 17.74
CA VAL A 135 0.37 -15.59 17.63
C VAL A 135 0.27 -14.23 16.95
N ALA A 136 -0.48 -14.11 15.84
CA ALA A 136 -0.68 -12.85 15.13
C ALA A 136 -1.30 -11.76 16.04
N HIS A 137 -2.31 -12.12 16.84
CA HIS A 137 -2.92 -11.22 17.82
C HIS A 137 -1.97 -10.74 18.93
N GLY A 138 -0.85 -11.44 19.15
CA GLY A 138 0.17 -11.05 20.11
C GLY A 138 1.02 -9.85 19.68
N PHE A 139 0.93 -9.42 18.42
CA PHE A 139 1.73 -8.32 17.87
C PHE A 139 0.86 -7.08 17.64
N SER A 140 1.25 -5.94 18.22
CA SER A 140 0.53 -4.67 18.07
C SER A 140 0.55 -4.10 16.66
N ASN A 141 1.49 -4.54 15.83
CA ASN A 141 1.67 -4.07 14.45
C ASN A 141 1.13 -5.07 13.42
N ILE A 142 0.40 -6.12 13.83
CA ILE A 142 -0.23 -7.08 12.92
C ILE A 142 -1.74 -6.94 13.06
N GLU A 143 -2.39 -6.53 11.99
CA GLU A 143 -3.85 -6.61 11.90
C GLU A 143 -4.27 -8.07 11.72
N SER A 144 -5.45 -8.41 12.23
CA SER A 144 -5.99 -9.75 12.04
C SER A 144 -6.22 -9.99 10.54
N PRO A 145 -5.72 -11.09 9.98
CA PRO A 145 -5.87 -11.36 8.55
C PRO A 145 -7.34 -11.44 8.18
N VAL A 146 -7.75 -10.62 7.21
CA VAL A 146 -9.12 -10.62 6.67
C VAL A 146 -9.33 -11.74 5.64
N GLN A 147 -8.24 -12.29 5.11
CA GLN A 147 -8.28 -13.40 4.16
C GLN A 147 -8.74 -14.70 4.86
N PRO A 148 -9.59 -15.51 4.22
CA PRO A 148 -10.07 -16.74 4.81
C PRO A 148 -8.94 -17.77 5.00
N PHE A 149 -9.06 -18.56 6.07
CA PHE A 149 -8.25 -19.77 6.26
C PHE A 149 -8.98 -21.00 5.75
N ARG A 150 -8.27 -21.86 5.02
CA ARG A 150 -8.72 -23.21 4.66
C ARG A 150 -7.86 -24.24 5.36
N ILE A 151 -8.48 -25.32 5.81
CA ILE A 151 -7.79 -26.44 6.44
C ILE A 151 -7.75 -27.56 5.42
N GLN A 152 -6.58 -27.81 4.86
CA GLN A 152 -6.38 -28.77 3.79
C GLN A 152 -4.93 -29.24 3.75
N VAL A 153 -4.74 -30.54 3.55
CA VAL A 153 -3.45 -31.12 3.16
C VAL A 153 -3.39 -31.10 1.63
N CYS A 154 -2.39 -30.43 1.08
CA CYS A 154 -2.21 -30.30 -0.36
C CYS A 154 -1.13 -31.27 -0.86
N GLU A 155 -1.32 -31.80 -2.06
CA GLU A 155 -0.22 -32.41 -2.82
C GLU A 155 0.79 -31.33 -3.22
N GLU A 156 2.05 -31.74 -3.44
CA GLU A 156 3.16 -30.81 -3.67
C GLU A 156 3.90 -31.15 -4.95
N HIS A 157 4.45 -30.13 -5.60
CA HIS A 157 5.39 -30.30 -6.70
C HIS A 157 6.83 -30.30 -6.19
N GLU A 158 7.61 -31.28 -6.63
CA GLU A 158 9.06 -31.22 -6.44
C GLU A 158 9.63 -30.07 -7.29
N PRO A 159 10.38 -29.13 -6.70
CA PRO A 159 10.89 -27.97 -7.42
C PRO A 159 11.93 -28.36 -8.47
N ALA A 160 11.95 -27.62 -9.58
CA ALA A 160 12.91 -27.80 -10.66
C ALA A 160 14.35 -27.67 -10.13
N ALA A 161 15.22 -28.59 -10.57
CA ALA A 161 16.58 -28.72 -10.02
C ALA A 161 17.44 -27.45 -10.16
N THR A 162 17.16 -26.63 -11.18
CA THR A 162 17.83 -25.35 -11.43
C THR A 162 16.80 -24.25 -11.61
N VAL A 163 16.74 -23.31 -10.66
CA VAL A 163 15.86 -22.14 -10.73
C VAL A 163 16.62 -20.96 -11.33
N PRO A 164 16.10 -20.28 -12.37
CA PRO A 164 16.75 -19.10 -12.93
C PRO A 164 16.76 -17.96 -11.91
N LYS A 165 17.79 -17.11 -11.95
CA LYS A 165 17.76 -15.86 -11.18
C LYS A 165 16.68 -14.96 -11.78
N ALA A 166 15.75 -14.49 -10.97
CA ALA A 166 14.85 -13.44 -11.39
C ALA A 166 15.63 -12.16 -11.68
N VAL A 167 15.17 -11.43 -12.70
CA VAL A 167 15.51 -10.02 -12.82
C VAL A 167 14.69 -9.30 -11.74
N PRO A 168 15.30 -8.58 -10.79
CA PRO A 168 14.53 -7.88 -9.76
C PRO A 168 13.59 -6.86 -10.43
N ALA A 169 12.29 -7.00 -10.18
CA ALA A 169 11.28 -6.04 -10.59
C ALA A 169 11.01 -5.03 -9.47
N LYS A 170 9.95 -4.24 -9.65
CA LYS A 170 9.63 -3.08 -8.82
C LYS A 170 9.40 -3.50 -7.36
N VAL A 171 10.16 -2.89 -6.47
CA VAL A 171 9.93 -2.92 -5.02
C VAL A 171 8.82 -1.92 -4.68
N PRO A 172 7.96 -2.17 -3.66
CA PRO A 172 7.01 -1.18 -3.21
C PRO A 172 7.71 0.14 -2.83
N PRO A 173 7.03 1.29 -2.95
CA PRO A 173 7.58 2.56 -2.50
C PRO A 173 7.95 2.51 -1.01
N LYS A 174 9.08 3.10 -0.63
CA LYS A 174 9.55 3.15 0.78
C LYS A 174 8.48 3.67 1.75
N ALA A 175 7.65 4.61 1.29
CA ALA A 175 6.59 5.24 2.08
C ALA A 175 5.20 4.57 1.88
N TRP A 176 5.12 3.28 1.55
CA TRP A 176 3.84 2.61 1.21
C TRP A 176 2.75 2.78 2.27
N ASN A 177 3.07 2.58 3.55
CA ASN A 177 2.10 2.75 4.65
C ASN A 177 1.59 4.20 4.73
N ALA A 178 2.49 5.18 4.58
CA ALA A 178 2.15 6.60 4.55
C ALA A 178 1.26 6.94 3.35
N LEU A 179 1.61 6.45 2.16
CA LEU A 179 0.82 6.66 0.93
C LEU A 179 -0.60 6.11 1.05
N ARG A 180 -0.77 4.91 1.62
CA ARG A 180 -2.09 4.34 1.90
C ARG A 180 -2.85 5.17 2.93
N GLY A 181 -2.17 5.66 3.98
CA GLY A 181 -2.79 6.50 5.00
C GLY A 181 -3.29 7.81 4.41
N ALA A 182 -2.49 8.43 3.54
CA ALA A 182 -2.88 9.61 2.78
C ALA A 182 -4.10 9.35 1.90
N ALA A 183 -4.09 8.26 1.12
CA ALA A 183 -5.21 7.91 0.24
C ALA A 183 -6.50 7.62 1.02
N ALA A 184 -6.41 6.89 2.14
CA ALA A 184 -7.54 6.59 3.01
C ALA A 184 -8.14 7.86 3.62
N MET A 185 -7.31 8.75 4.17
CA MET A 185 -7.79 10.02 4.73
C MET A 185 -8.31 10.96 3.65
N ALA A 186 -7.70 11.00 2.46
CA ALA A 186 -8.21 11.77 1.34
C ALA A 186 -9.61 11.29 0.93
N ALA A 187 -9.85 9.97 0.87
CA ALA A 187 -11.16 9.41 0.56
C ALA A 187 -12.18 9.65 1.69
N TRP A 188 -11.77 9.55 2.94
CA TRP A 188 -12.65 9.78 4.09
C TRP A 188 -13.05 11.26 4.24
N SER A 189 -12.13 12.19 3.96
CA SER A 189 -12.30 13.62 4.18
C SER A 189 -12.73 14.41 2.93
N VAL A 190 -12.94 13.74 1.80
CA VAL A 190 -13.28 14.41 0.54
C VAL A 190 -14.54 15.27 0.71
N PRO A 191 -14.48 16.57 0.40
CA PRO A 191 -15.65 17.43 0.44
C PRO A 191 -16.75 16.93 -0.51
N ALA A 192 -17.99 16.89 -0.02
CA ALA A 192 -19.16 16.43 -0.79
C ALA A 192 -19.70 17.47 -1.80
N VAL A 193 -18.94 18.54 -2.05
CA VAL A 193 -19.29 19.60 -3.01
C VAL A 193 -18.35 19.50 -4.21
N ASP A 194 -18.81 19.95 -5.37
CA ASP A 194 -17.95 20.02 -6.55
C ASP A 194 -16.78 21.00 -6.29
N PRO A 195 -15.57 20.75 -6.83
CA PRO A 195 -15.17 19.66 -7.74
C PRO A 195 -14.34 18.55 -7.04
N TRP A 196 -14.47 18.38 -5.73
CA TRP A 196 -13.49 17.64 -4.93
C TRP A 196 -13.53 16.12 -5.13
N LEU A 197 -14.72 15.53 -5.26
CA LEU A 197 -14.86 14.10 -5.51
C LEU A 197 -14.28 13.71 -6.88
N ASP A 198 -14.57 14.49 -7.92
CA ASP A 198 -14.01 14.27 -9.26
C ASP A 198 -12.48 14.37 -9.25
N THR A 199 -11.94 15.33 -8.49
CA THR A 199 -10.49 15.46 -8.30
C THR A 199 -9.90 14.22 -7.63
N LEU A 200 -10.53 13.70 -6.57
CA LEU A 200 -10.06 12.47 -5.92
C LEU A 200 -10.09 11.29 -6.90
N CYS A 201 -11.21 11.08 -7.60
CA CYS A 201 -11.34 10.01 -8.59
C CYS A 201 -10.26 10.11 -9.67
N GLN A 202 -10.00 11.31 -10.17
CA GLN A 202 -8.94 11.56 -11.14
C GLN A 202 -7.55 11.32 -10.55
N ALA A 203 -7.29 11.74 -9.30
CA ALA A 203 -6.03 11.56 -8.60
C ALA A 203 -5.69 10.07 -8.40
N LEU A 204 -6.70 9.23 -8.21
CA LEU A 204 -6.58 7.78 -8.07
C LEU A 204 -6.58 7.03 -9.41
N SER A 205 -6.96 7.68 -10.51
CA SER A 205 -6.99 7.07 -11.84
C SER A 205 -5.58 6.89 -12.42
N GLU A 206 -5.37 5.75 -13.12
CA GLU A 206 -4.12 5.45 -13.84
C GLU A 206 -3.91 6.35 -15.07
N THR A 207 -5.01 6.71 -15.74
CA THR A 207 -5.03 7.64 -16.87
C THR A 207 -5.66 8.97 -16.45
N PRO A 208 -4.89 9.93 -15.93
CA PRO A 208 -5.42 11.23 -15.56
C PRO A 208 -6.04 11.91 -16.78
N SER A 209 -7.36 12.13 -16.76
CA SER A 209 -8.04 13.00 -17.72
C SER A 209 -7.76 14.46 -17.37
N PRO A 210 -7.70 15.40 -18.31
CA PRO A 210 -7.54 16.81 -17.99
C PRO A 210 -8.85 17.35 -17.38
N VAL A 211 -8.91 17.44 -16.05
CA VAL A 211 -9.92 18.24 -15.35
C VAL A 211 -9.42 19.67 -15.24
N SER A 212 -10.33 20.64 -15.16
CA SER A 212 -10.01 22.01 -14.79
C SER A 212 -9.15 22.00 -13.53
N THR A 213 -7.97 22.62 -13.58
CA THR A 213 -7.08 22.76 -12.45
C THR A 213 -7.87 23.28 -11.24
N LEU A 214 -7.77 22.59 -10.10
CA LEU A 214 -8.34 23.08 -8.84
C LEU A 214 -7.62 24.37 -8.48
N GLN A 215 -8.20 25.51 -8.83
CA GLN A 215 -7.58 26.82 -8.62
C GLN A 215 -7.29 27.08 -7.14
N GLU A 216 -8.15 26.56 -6.26
CA GLU A 216 -8.03 26.67 -4.81
C GLU A 216 -6.98 25.71 -4.20
N ALA A 217 -6.57 24.68 -4.94
CA ALA A 217 -5.64 23.66 -4.45
C ALA A 217 -4.75 23.07 -5.57
N PRO A 218 -3.95 23.90 -6.26
CA PRO A 218 -3.19 23.49 -7.46
C PRO A 218 -2.16 22.40 -7.18
N TRP A 219 -1.71 22.24 -5.93
CA TRP A 219 -0.79 21.17 -5.54
C TRP A 219 -1.39 19.76 -5.65
N TRP A 220 -2.71 19.63 -5.74
CA TRP A 220 -3.39 18.34 -5.98
C TRP A 220 -3.25 17.81 -7.40
N GLU A 221 -2.60 18.55 -8.31
CA GLU A 221 -2.07 17.97 -9.56
C GLU A 221 -1.04 16.86 -9.28
N THR A 222 -0.28 16.99 -8.18
CA THR A 222 0.72 16.02 -7.71
C THR A 222 0.38 15.48 -6.32
N PRO A 223 -0.71 14.69 -6.16
CA PRO A 223 -1.09 14.08 -4.88
C PRO A 223 0.05 13.21 -4.31
N PRO A 224 0.01 12.83 -3.01
CA PRO A 224 1.13 12.15 -2.36
C PRO A 224 1.59 10.87 -3.05
N TRP A 225 0.66 10.13 -3.67
CA TRP A 225 0.91 8.88 -4.38
C TRP A 225 1.34 9.03 -5.84
N ARG A 226 1.50 10.24 -6.35
CA ARG A 226 2.08 10.48 -7.68
C ARG A 226 3.54 10.93 -7.57
N LEU A 227 4.33 10.49 -8.56
CA LEU A 227 5.74 10.87 -8.68
C LEU A 227 5.89 12.38 -8.85
N VAL A 228 7.00 12.90 -8.33
CA VAL A 228 7.35 14.32 -8.28
C VAL A 228 7.25 14.97 -9.66
N GLY A 229 6.44 16.02 -9.77
CA GLY A 229 6.48 16.96 -10.88
C GLY A 229 7.50 18.08 -10.63
N THR A 230 7.97 18.75 -11.68
CA THR A 230 8.76 19.99 -11.51
C THR A 230 7.90 21.06 -10.81
N ALA A 231 8.40 21.65 -9.73
CA ALA A 231 7.66 22.66 -8.99
C ALA A 231 7.42 23.92 -9.85
N ALA A 232 6.15 24.18 -10.18
CA ALA A 232 5.77 25.32 -11.00
C ALA A 232 5.53 26.60 -10.17
N THR A 233 5.27 26.47 -8.85
CA THR A 233 4.95 27.60 -7.97
C THR A 233 5.55 27.42 -6.57
N SER A 234 5.62 28.51 -5.78
CA SER A 234 6.11 28.45 -4.39
C SER A 234 5.26 27.56 -3.48
N GLN A 235 3.96 27.42 -3.76
CA GLN A 235 3.07 26.52 -3.02
C GLN A 235 3.34 25.05 -3.39
N VAL A 236 3.59 24.75 -4.66
CA VAL A 236 4.00 23.40 -5.09
C VAL A 236 5.35 23.02 -4.47
N ALA A 237 6.30 23.97 -4.39
CA ALA A 237 7.58 23.73 -3.71
C ALA A 237 7.40 23.41 -2.22
N LEU A 238 6.49 24.10 -1.51
CA LEU A 238 6.16 23.81 -0.12
C LEU A 238 5.49 22.43 0.03
N TRP A 239 4.54 22.11 -0.86
CA TRP A 239 3.86 20.81 -0.88
C TRP A 239 4.83 19.64 -1.07
N GLU A 240 5.70 19.71 -2.07
CA GLU A 240 6.71 18.67 -2.33
C GLU A 240 7.70 18.55 -1.16
N ALA A 241 8.05 19.66 -0.51
CA ALA A 241 8.88 19.64 0.70
C ALA A 241 8.17 18.96 1.87
N MET A 242 6.87 19.25 2.10
CA MET A 242 6.07 18.59 3.12
C MET A 242 6.00 17.07 2.87
N LYS A 243 5.69 16.63 1.65
CA LYS A 243 5.67 15.20 1.30
C LYS A 243 7.01 14.52 1.55
N SER A 244 8.10 15.16 1.14
CA SER A 244 9.45 14.61 1.29
C SER A 244 9.86 14.45 2.75
N VAL A 245 9.68 15.50 3.55
CA VAL A 245 10.13 15.49 4.97
C VAL A 245 9.22 14.61 5.82
N LEU A 246 7.90 14.66 5.61
CA LEU A 246 6.96 13.86 6.40
C LEU A 246 7.04 12.36 6.08
N ALA A 247 7.58 11.96 4.92
CA ALA A 247 7.74 10.55 4.56
C ALA A 247 8.72 9.81 5.47
N ASP A 248 9.70 10.54 6.04
CA ASP A 248 10.78 9.97 6.85
C ASP A 248 10.57 10.19 8.36
N ILE A 249 9.57 10.98 8.76
CA ILE A 249 9.28 11.29 10.16
C ILE A 249 8.37 10.23 10.78
N LYS A 250 8.73 9.77 11.97
CA LYS A 250 7.87 8.97 12.83
C LYS A 250 7.51 9.76 14.08
N ILE A 251 6.22 10.09 14.24
CA ILE A 251 5.73 10.94 15.34
C ILE A 251 6.21 10.42 16.71
N ARG A 252 6.12 9.11 16.94
CA ARG A 252 6.44 8.48 18.24
C ARG A 252 7.93 8.45 18.58
N GLU A 253 8.82 8.61 17.60
CA GLU A 253 10.27 8.46 17.79
C GLU A 253 11.00 9.80 17.96
N GLY A 254 10.38 10.95 17.64
CA GLY A 254 11.08 12.23 17.72
C GLY A 254 10.35 13.46 17.17
N TRP A 255 9.03 13.56 17.34
CA TRP A 255 8.27 14.72 16.85
C TRP A 255 8.66 16.02 17.57
N VAL A 256 9.41 16.88 16.88
CA VAL A 256 9.75 18.24 17.32
C VAL A 256 9.24 19.24 16.27
N PRO A 257 8.07 19.88 16.48
CA PRO A 257 7.41 20.71 15.47
C PRO A 257 8.31 21.81 14.88
N GLN A 258 9.20 22.39 15.69
CA GLN A 258 10.10 23.46 15.25
C GLN A 258 11.19 22.97 14.30
N ASP A 259 11.69 21.75 14.52
CA ASP A 259 12.70 21.12 13.67
C ASP A 259 12.06 20.71 12.34
N VAL A 260 10.87 20.09 12.40
CA VAL A 260 10.08 19.73 11.21
C VAL A 260 9.75 20.97 10.37
N LEU A 261 9.31 22.07 10.99
CA LEU A 261 9.07 23.34 10.30
C LEU A 261 10.34 23.86 9.60
N THR A 262 11.48 23.78 10.28
CA THR A 262 12.76 24.25 9.73
C THR A 262 13.16 23.39 8.54
N GLU A 263 13.08 22.07 8.65
CA GLU A 263 13.43 21.13 7.59
C GLU A 263 12.54 21.28 6.35
N ILE A 264 11.22 21.36 6.54
CA ILE A 264 10.25 21.58 5.45
C ILE A 264 10.55 22.90 4.73
N THR A 265 10.79 23.98 5.46
CA THR A 265 10.99 25.30 4.84
C THR A 265 12.35 25.45 4.16
N GLU A 266 13.39 24.77 4.68
CA GLU A 266 14.67 24.65 3.99
C GLU A 266 14.57 23.84 2.71
N GLN A 267 13.85 22.71 2.75
CA GLN A 267 13.63 21.87 1.58
C GLN A 267 12.78 22.61 0.53
N ALA A 268 11.74 23.32 0.94
CA ALA A 268 10.93 24.16 0.05
C ALA A 268 11.77 25.23 -0.65
N ARG A 269 12.71 25.85 0.07
CA ARG A 269 13.65 26.83 -0.51
C ARG A 269 14.55 26.18 -1.57
N ARG A 270 15.06 24.97 -1.32
CA ARG A 270 15.88 24.22 -2.30
C ARG A 270 15.08 23.86 -3.56
N LEU A 271 13.77 23.63 -3.42
CA LEU A 271 12.84 23.34 -4.51
C LEU A 271 12.33 24.59 -5.24
N GLY A 272 12.89 25.78 -4.96
CA GLY A 272 12.53 27.03 -5.65
C GLY A 272 11.44 27.86 -4.97
N GLY A 273 11.06 27.53 -3.73
CA GLY A 273 10.14 28.34 -2.94
C GLY A 273 10.69 29.73 -2.63
N GLU A 274 9.82 30.74 -2.62
CA GLU A 274 10.22 32.13 -2.45
C GLU A 274 10.65 32.43 -1.01
N ALA A 275 11.79 33.12 -0.85
CA ALA A 275 12.39 33.35 0.46
C ALA A 275 11.51 34.18 1.41
N VAL A 276 10.88 35.25 0.90
CA VAL A 276 10.09 36.20 1.73
C VAL A 276 8.82 35.53 2.28
N PRO A 277 7.96 34.89 1.46
CA PRO A 277 6.80 34.14 1.95
C PRO A 277 7.17 33.04 2.93
N LEU A 278 8.24 32.27 2.66
CA LEU A 278 8.70 31.21 3.55
C LEU A 278 9.20 31.75 4.90
N GLN A 279 9.94 32.85 4.92
CA GLN A 279 10.36 33.47 6.19
C GLN A 279 9.16 33.99 7.01
N ALA A 280 8.17 34.59 6.34
CA ALA A 280 6.95 35.05 6.99
C ALA A 280 6.14 33.88 7.55
N LEU A 281 6.11 32.73 6.86
CA LEU A 281 5.50 31.49 7.35
C LEU A 281 6.25 30.98 8.59
N VAL A 282 7.58 30.84 8.54
CA VAL A 282 8.39 30.37 9.67
C VAL A 282 8.17 31.23 10.92
N ARG A 283 8.20 32.56 10.78
CA ARG A 283 8.00 33.47 11.93
C ARG A 283 6.62 33.26 12.57
N ARG A 284 5.56 33.30 11.76
CA ARG A 284 4.19 33.14 12.23
C ARG A 284 3.96 31.78 12.89
N THR A 285 4.42 30.70 12.25
CA THR A 285 4.25 29.35 12.79
C THR A 285 5.05 29.17 14.09
N ARG A 286 6.26 29.74 14.21
CA ARG A 286 7.01 29.72 15.47
C ARG A 286 6.29 30.47 16.59
N ASP A 287 5.70 31.63 16.31
CA ASP A 287 4.94 32.38 17.32
C ASP A 287 3.73 31.57 17.81
N ILE A 288 3.04 30.86 16.90
CA ILE A 288 1.93 29.96 17.26
C ILE A 288 2.43 28.77 18.10
N LEU A 289 3.50 28.08 17.68
CA LEU A 289 4.08 26.94 18.39
C LEU A 289 4.65 27.30 19.78
N LEU A 290 4.91 28.58 20.03
CA LEU A 290 5.38 29.11 21.32
C LEU A 290 4.25 29.75 22.14
N ASP A 291 2.99 29.53 21.77
CA ASP A 291 1.78 30.09 22.39
C ASP A 291 1.78 31.64 22.45
N ARG A 292 2.45 32.30 21.50
CA ARG A 292 2.53 33.77 21.39
C ARG A 292 1.52 34.35 20.41
N ALA A 293 0.88 33.51 19.60
CA ALA A 293 -0.11 33.89 18.61
C ALA A 293 -1.17 32.77 18.47
N ALA A 294 -2.35 33.13 17.97
CA ALA A 294 -3.40 32.19 17.61
C ALA A 294 -3.39 31.89 16.11
N ILE A 295 -4.05 30.81 15.71
CA ILE A 295 -4.28 30.47 14.30
C ILE A 295 -5.22 31.51 13.68
N ASP A 296 -4.82 32.04 12.54
CA ASP A 296 -5.62 32.98 11.75
C ASP A 296 -6.19 32.28 10.51
N LEU A 297 -7.49 32.04 10.51
CA LEU A 297 -8.18 31.35 9.42
C LEU A 297 -8.29 32.20 8.15
N THR A 298 -8.14 33.53 8.23
CA THR A 298 -8.18 34.37 7.02
C THR A 298 -6.96 34.14 6.12
N LEU A 299 -5.91 33.49 6.64
CA LEU A 299 -4.75 33.07 5.85
C LEU A 299 -5.07 31.96 4.85
N ALA A 300 -6.22 31.31 4.95
CA ALA A 300 -6.60 30.28 4.01
C ALA A 300 -6.74 30.79 2.56
N ASP A 301 -7.06 32.08 2.38
CA ASP A 301 -7.20 32.70 1.06
C ASP A 301 -5.84 33.07 0.44
N GLU A 302 -4.87 33.47 1.28
CA GLU A 302 -3.55 33.92 0.82
C GLU A 302 -2.51 32.79 0.77
N ASN A 303 -2.55 31.88 1.75
CA ASN A 303 -1.56 30.82 1.93
C ASN A 303 -2.18 29.57 2.58
N PRO A 304 -3.07 28.86 1.87
CA PRO A 304 -3.76 27.68 2.39
C PRO A 304 -2.79 26.58 2.83
N LEU A 305 -1.74 26.28 2.08
CA LEU A 305 -0.74 25.28 2.47
C LEU A 305 0.06 25.68 3.72
N GLY A 306 0.36 26.97 3.89
CA GLY A 306 0.99 27.47 5.11
C GLY A 306 0.11 27.23 6.34
N LEU A 307 -1.20 27.47 6.21
CA LEU A 307 -2.17 27.18 7.27
C LEU A 307 -2.28 25.67 7.54
N VAL A 308 -2.30 24.83 6.50
CA VAL A 308 -2.27 23.37 6.65
C VAL A 308 -1.05 22.92 7.45
N LEU A 309 0.14 23.44 7.11
CA LEU A 309 1.37 23.13 7.84
C LEU A 309 1.30 23.56 9.31
N GLN A 310 0.78 24.75 9.60
CA GLN A 310 0.59 25.22 10.98
C GLN A 310 -0.28 24.27 11.79
N LEU A 311 -1.42 23.87 11.22
CA LEU A 311 -2.37 23.00 11.89
C LEU A 311 -1.78 21.59 12.10
N LEU A 312 -1.10 21.03 11.09
CA LEU A 312 -0.42 19.73 11.18
C LEU A 312 0.68 19.73 12.25
N LEU A 313 1.45 20.82 12.35
CA LEU A 313 2.52 20.94 13.34
C LEU A 313 1.99 20.99 14.78
N LEU A 314 0.80 21.57 14.98
CA LEU A 314 0.11 21.60 16.27
C LEU A 314 -0.56 20.26 16.60
N ARG A 315 -1.15 19.61 15.61
CA ARG A 315 -1.92 18.36 15.79
C ARG A 315 -1.62 17.40 14.63
N PRO A 316 -0.56 16.59 14.76
CA PRO A 316 -0.03 15.78 13.66
C PRO A 316 -0.81 14.49 13.36
N THR A 317 -1.68 14.04 14.27
CA THR A 317 -2.38 12.76 14.15
C THR A 317 -3.73 12.88 13.46
N ALA A 318 -4.14 11.82 12.76
CA ALA A 318 -5.42 11.76 12.06
C ALA A 318 -6.65 11.90 12.99
N GLU A 319 -6.59 11.39 14.23
CA GLU A 319 -7.67 11.52 15.24
C GLU A 319 -8.10 12.96 15.45
N HIS A 320 -7.13 13.86 15.55
CA HIS A 320 -7.39 15.26 15.81
C HIS A 320 -8.08 15.97 14.63
N PHE A 321 -8.01 15.43 13.42
CA PHE A 321 -8.72 16.01 12.28
C PHE A 321 -10.22 15.91 12.41
N VAL A 322 -10.76 14.86 13.04
CA VAL A 322 -12.21 14.73 13.29
C VAL A 322 -12.72 15.95 14.07
N THR A 323 -11.95 16.43 15.06
CA THR A 323 -12.38 17.53 15.92
C THR A 323 -12.22 18.90 15.28
N TRP A 324 -11.32 19.06 14.30
CA TRP A 324 -11.11 20.34 13.60
C TRP A 324 -12.37 20.87 12.95
N ARG A 325 -13.25 19.99 12.43
CA ARG A 325 -14.51 20.41 11.82
C ARG A 325 -15.42 21.14 12.82
N SER A 326 -15.36 20.75 14.10
CA SER A 326 -16.12 21.38 15.18
C SER A 326 -15.40 22.58 15.79
N GLU A 327 -14.06 22.55 15.85
CA GLU A 327 -13.25 23.59 16.49
C GLU A 327 -12.96 24.79 15.59
N LEU A 328 -12.90 24.57 14.27
CA LEU A 328 -12.57 25.57 13.26
C LEU A 328 -13.68 25.63 12.20
N PRO A 329 -14.88 26.08 12.58
CA PRO A 329 -15.99 26.22 11.64
C PRO A 329 -15.62 27.23 10.55
N GLY A 330 -15.83 26.85 9.28
CA GLY A 330 -15.53 27.70 8.12
C GLY A 330 -14.14 27.49 7.50
N MET A 331 -13.39 26.47 7.94
CA MET A 331 -12.16 26.07 7.24
C MET A 331 -12.46 25.73 5.76
N PRO A 332 -11.72 26.32 4.80
CA PRO A 332 -11.96 26.03 3.38
C PRO A 332 -11.69 24.57 3.03
N PRO A 333 -12.44 24.00 2.06
CA PRO A 333 -12.29 22.61 1.64
C PRO A 333 -10.85 22.22 1.27
N ALA A 334 -10.10 23.11 0.60
CA ALA A 334 -8.70 22.92 0.23
C ALA A 334 -7.79 22.64 1.43
N VAL A 335 -7.96 23.42 2.51
CA VAL A 335 -7.16 23.32 3.75
C VAL A 335 -7.54 22.04 4.49
N TRP A 336 -8.85 21.82 4.64
CA TRP A 336 -9.39 20.65 5.32
C TRP A 336 -8.89 19.34 4.69
N TRP A 337 -9.13 19.19 3.39
CA TRP A 337 -8.83 17.94 2.67
C TRP A 337 -7.32 17.68 2.58
N THR A 338 -6.53 18.73 2.32
CA THR A 338 -5.06 18.61 2.27
C THR A 338 -4.48 18.27 3.63
N GLY A 339 -4.96 18.91 4.71
CA GLY A 339 -4.50 18.60 6.05
C GLY A 339 -4.81 17.17 6.44
N ALA A 340 -6.05 16.71 6.22
CA ALA A 340 -6.47 15.36 6.57
C ALA A 340 -5.62 14.31 5.83
N THR A 341 -5.37 14.56 4.55
CA THR A 341 -4.48 13.73 3.71
C THR A 341 -3.06 13.67 4.29
N LEU A 342 -2.47 14.79 4.68
CA LEU A 342 -1.11 14.81 5.24
C LEU A 342 -1.03 14.20 6.64
N ALA A 343 -2.08 14.29 7.45
CA ALA A 343 -2.13 13.58 8.73
C ALA A 343 -2.25 12.08 8.54
N GLY A 344 -3.04 11.64 7.55
CA GLY A 344 -3.04 10.25 7.12
C GLY A 344 -1.67 9.81 6.60
N PHE A 345 -0.97 10.67 5.86
CA PHE A 345 0.39 10.41 5.39
C PHE A 345 1.35 10.20 6.56
N LEU A 346 1.34 11.10 7.54
CA LEU A 346 2.23 11.08 8.69
C LEU A 346 1.91 9.96 9.69
N THR A 347 0.62 9.67 9.89
CA THR A 347 0.16 8.57 10.76
C THR A 347 0.40 7.21 10.12
N GLY A 348 0.20 7.11 8.80
CA GLY A 348 0.22 5.86 8.06
C GLY A 348 -1.06 5.04 8.25
N TYR A 349 -1.39 4.21 7.26
CA TYR A 349 -2.68 3.51 7.19
C TYR A 349 -2.96 2.62 8.39
N ARG A 350 -1.96 1.88 8.87
CA ARG A 350 -2.12 0.86 9.92
C ARG A 350 -2.45 1.46 11.28
N ASP A 351 -1.97 2.66 11.52
CA ASP A 351 -2.27 3.38 12.76
C ASP A 351 -3.62 4.12 12.67
N LEU A 352 -4.29 4.19 11.49
CA LEU A 352 -5.61 4.81 11.36
C LEU A 352 -6.74 3.98 11.99
N ALA A 353 -6.62 2.65 12.03
CA ALA A 353 -7.70 1.77 12.53
C ALA A 353 -7.89 1.86 14.06
N GLY A 354 -6.90 2.41 14.78
CA GLY A 354 -6.98 2.70 16.21
C GLY A 354 -7.51 4.10 16.55
N CYS A 355 -7.81 4.92 15.54
CA CYS A 355 -8.15 6.34 15.65
C CYS A 355 -9.65 6.62 15.65
#